data_AF-A0A0F9VU95-F1
#
_entry.id   AF-A0A0F9VU95-F1
#
_cell.length_a   1.000
_cell.length_b   1.000
_cell.length_c   1.000
_cell.angle_alpha   90.00
_cell.angle_beta   90.00
_cell.angle_gamma   90.00
#
_symmetry.space_group_name_H-M   'P 1'
#
loop_
_entity.id
_entity.type
_entity.pdbx_description
1 polymer ?
#
loop_
_entity_poly.entity_id
_entity_poly.type
_entity_poly.pdbx_seq_one_letter_code
_entity_poly.pdbx_strand_id
1 'polypeptide(L)' 'MYTDQDGVCAVCKTEPDYELVVDHDHITGKVRALLCRPCNLKVGVLEHPLFPSLVNYLEESCSRAPMNTRKAHSA' A
#
# COMPACT_ATOMS: atom_id res chain seq x y z
N MET A 1 -12.76 11.20 10.28
CA MET A 1 -11.92 10.41 9.34
C MET A 1 -11.73 11.12 8.00
N TYR A 2 -12.79 11.48 7.25
CA TYR A 2 -12.61 12.20 5.96
C TYR A 2 -11.95 13.58 6.13
N THR A 3 -12.46 14.40 7.04
CA THR A 3 -11.89 15.71 7.39
C THR A 3 -10.47 15.60 7.92
N ASP A 4 -10.21 14.61 8.79
CA ASP A 4 -8.90 14.41 9.43
C ASP A 4 -7.83 13.89 8.43
N GLN A 5 -8.27 13.39 7.27
CA GLN A 5 -7.42 12.96 6.17
C GLN A 5 -7.38 13.96 5.01
N ASP A 6 -7.89 15.18 5.20
CA ASP A 6 -7.98 16.22 4.16
C ASP A 6 -8.66 15.73 2.86
N GLY A 7 -9.59 14.78 2.98
CA GLY A 7 -10.29 14.21 1.82
C GLY A 7 -9.44 13.36 0.87
N VAL A 8 -8.20 13.00 1.24
CA VAL A 8 -7.30 12.22 0.37
C VAL A 8 -7.08 10.78 0.83
N CYS A 9 -6.67 9.92 -0.11
CA CYS A 9 -6.25 8.56 0.19
C CYS A 9 -5.07 8.54 1.17
N ALA A 10 -5.18 7.80 2.28
CA ALA A 10 -4.12 7.74 3.29
C ALA A 10 -2.79 7.16 2.76
N VAL A 11 -2.83 6.34 1.71
CA VAL A 11 -1.65 5.70 1.10
C VAL A 11 -1.00 6.57 0.02
N CYS A 12 -1.71 6.87 -1.07
CA CYS A 12 -1.11 7.58 -2.22
C CYS A 12 -1.22 9.11 -2.13
N LYS A 13 -1.93 9.65 -1.12
CA LYS A 13 -2.14 11.08 -0.88
C LYS A 13 -2.81 11.82 -2.05
N THR A 14 -3.61 11.10 -2.84
CA THR A 14 -4.39 11.66 -3.96
C THR A 14 -5.85 11.77 -3.57
N GLU A 15 -6.49 12.88 -3.96
CA GLU A 15 -7.94 13.04 -3.97
C GLU A 15 -8.51 12.42 -5.26
N PRO A 16 -9.33 11.37 -5.18
CA PRO A 16 -9.98 10.81 -6.35
C PRO A 16 -11.28 11.55 -6.71
N ASP A 17 -11.67 11.52 -8.00
CA ASP A 17 -12.98 12.01 -8.48
C ASP A 17 -14.18 11.15 -8.02
N TYR A 18 -13.98 10.27 -7.04
CA TYR A 18 -14.95 9.32 -6.52
C TYR A 18 -14.75 9.14 -5.02
N GLU A 19 -15.72 8.54 -4.33
CA GLU A 19 -15.65 8.37 -2.89
C GLU A 19 -14.48 7.47 -2.45
N LEU A 20 -13.80 7.88 -1.39
CA LEU A 20 -12.86 7.02 -0.68
C LEU A 20 -13.61 5.88 0.02
N VAL A 21 -12.94 4.75 0.18
CA VAL A 21 -13.47 3.55 0.84
C VAL A 21 -12.80 3.34 2.19
N VAL A 22 -13.54 2.77 3.14
CA VAL A 22 -13.02 2.42 4.47
C VAL A 22 -12.16 1.16 4.37
N ASP A 23 -10.88 1.32 4.67
CA ASP A 23 -9.93 0.22 4.83
C ASP A 23 -9.97 -0.29 6.27
N HIS A 24 -9.91 -1.61 6.42
CA HIS A 24 -9.89 -2.29 7.70
C HIS A 24 -8.92 -3.47 7.66
N ASP A 25 -8.36 -3.81 8.81
CA ASP A 25 -7.52 -4.98 8.98
C ASP A 25 -8.37 -6.26 8.84
N HIS A 26 -8.04 -7.14 7.89
CA HIS A 26 -8.83 -8.36 7.62
C HIS A 26 -8.71 -9.45 8.71
N ILE A 27 -7.81 -9.30 9.69
CA ILE A 27 -7.66 -10.25 10.81
C ILE A 27 -8.48 -9.80 12.02
N THR A 28 -8.38 -8.52 12.36
CA THR A 28 -8.95 -7.94 13.59
C THR A 28 -10.26 -7.19 13.36
N GLY A 29 -10.58 -6.85 12.11
CA GLY A 29 -11.73 -6.01 11.74
C GLY A 29 -11.56 -4.53 12.11
N LYS A 30 -10.41 -4.12 12.66
CA LYS A 30 -10.17 -2.73 13.06
C LYS A 30 -10.08 -1.82 11.83
N VAL A 31 -10.89 -0.77 11.82
CA VAL A 31 -10.80 0.30 10.80
C VAL A 31 -9.44 0.99 10.88
N ARG A 32 -8.78 1.16 9.73
CA ARG A 32 -7.48 1.82 9.60
C ARG A 32 -7.61 3.24 9.09
N ALA A 33 -8.10 3.42 7.86
CA ALA A 33 -8.15 4.72 7.19
C ALA A 33 -9.14 4.73 6.01
N LEU A 34 -9.33 5.89 5.38
CA LEU A 34 -9.95 6.00 4.05
C LEU A 34 -8.90 5.87 2.94
N LEU A 35 -9.14 5.01 1.96
CA LEU A 35 -8.28 4.78 0.80
C LEU A 35 -9.03 4.99 -0.51
N CYS A 36 -8.31 5.32 -1.58
CA CYS A 36 -8.88 5.20 -2.92
C CYS A 36 -9.03 3.72 -3.29
N ARG A 37 -10.01 3.40 -4.16
CA ARG A 37 -10.30 2.02 -4.59
C ARG A 37 -9.05 1.25 -5.07
N PRO A 38 -8.13 1.83 -5.88
CA PRO A 38 -6.91 1.12 -6.31
C PRO A 38 -5.95 0.78 -5.16
N CYS A 39 -5.79 1.69 -4.19
CA CYS A 39 -4.95 1.42 -3.01
C CYS A 39 -5.58 0.36 -2.13
N ASN A 40 -6.88 0.46 -1.86
CA ASN A 40 -7.60 -0.52 -1.04
C ASN A 40 -7.50 -1.94 -1.62
N LEU A 41 -7.67 -2.08 -2.95
CA LEU A 41 -7.53 -3.36 -3.62
C LEU A 41 -6.12 -3.94 -3.46
N LYS A 42 -5.09 -3.11 -3.62
CA LYS A 42 -3.69 -3.53 -3.43
C LYS A 42 -3.46 -4.00 -2.00
N VAL A 43 -3.96 -3.28 -1.00
CA VAL A 43 -3.83 -3.68 0.41
C VAL A 43 -4.39 -5.10 0.62
N GLY A 44 -5.58 -5.41 0.08
CA GLY A 44 -6.13 -6.77 0.15
C GLY A 44 -5.25 -7.84 -0.51
N VAL A 45 -4.57 -7.51 -1.61
CA VAL A 45 -3.59 -8.42 -2.25
C VAL A 45 -2.32 -8.58 -1.39
N LEU A 46 -1.83 -7.49 -0.80
CA LEU A 46 -0.62 -7.46 0.02
C LEU A 46 -0.77 -8.24 1.33
N GLU A 47 -1.98 -8.34 1.85
CA GLU A 47 -2.29 -9.11 3.06
C GLU A 47 -2.41 -10.62 2.81
N HIS A 48 -2.39 -11.05 1.55
CA HIS A 48 -2.41 -12.48 1.23
C HIS A 48 -1.12 -13.15 1.73
N PRO A 49 -1.19 -14.33 2.39
CA PRO A 49 0.00 -14.99 2.95
C PRO A 49 1.10 -15.31 1.94
N LEU A 50 0.76 -15.41 0.65
CA LEU A 50 1.73 -15.63 -0.44
C LEU A 50 2.50 -14.37 -0.85
N PHE A 51 2.07 -13.18 -0.45
CA PHE A 51 2.67 -11.94 -0.93
C PHE A 51 4.20 -11.88 -0.70
N PRO A 52 4.76 -12.25 0.47
CA PRO A 52 6.21 -12.31 0.66
C PRO A 52 6.92 -13.23 -0.34
N SER A 53 6.35 -14.41 -0.62
CA SER A 53 6.91 -15.35 -1.59
C SER A 53 6.85 -14.81 -3.02
N LEU A 54 5.78 -14.08 -3.37
CA LEU A 54 5.67 -13.42 -4.67
C LEU A 54 6.71 -12.30 -4.85
N VAL A 55 7.00 -11.54 -3.79
CA VAL A 55 8.09 -10.54 -3.81
C VAL A 55 9.43 -11.23 -4.05
N ASN A 56 9.76 -12.27 -3.28
CA ASN A 56 11.01 -13.02 -3.45
C ASN A 56 11.12 -13.59 -4.88
N TYR A 57 10.05 -14.18 -5.41
CA TYR A 57 10.02 -14.70 -6.78
C TYR A 57 10.36 -13.61 -7.81
N LEU A 58 9.81 -12.40 -7.67
CA LEU A 58 10.11 -11.29 -8.58
C LEU A 58 11.56 -10.79 -8.44
N GLU A 59 12.07 -10.72 -7.22
CA GLU A 59 13.46 -10.32 -6.95
C GLU A 59 14.48 -11.32 -7.52
N GLU A 60 14.19 -12.62 -7.44
CA GLU A 60 15.04 -13.69 -7.98
C GLU A 60 14.93 -13.82 -9.51
N SER A 61 13.75 -13.56 -10.08
CA SER A 61 13.49 -13.69 -11.52
C SER A 61 13.78 -12.43 -12.34
N CYS A 62 13.99 -11.29 -11.69
CA CYS A 62 14.30 -10.03 -12.37
C CYS A 62 15.79 -9.68 -12.26
N SER A 63 16.46 -9.45 -13.39
CA SER A 63 17.87 -9.01 -13.46
C SER A 63 18.13 -7.58 -12.99
N ARG A 64 17.19 -6.95 -12.28
CA ARG A 64 17.17 -5.53 -11.98
C ARG A 64 17.29 -5.33 -10.47
N ALA A 65 18.38 -4.66 -10.08
CA ALA A 65 18.77 -4.35 -8.70
C ALA A 65 17.59 -3.92 -7.81
N PRO A 66 17.64 -4.26 -6.50
CA PRO A 66 16.49 -4.17 -5.60
C PRO A 66 15.87 -2.76 -5.61
N MET A 67 14.54 -2.71 -5.72
CA MET A 67 13.75 -1.51 -5.49
C MET A 67 13.96 -1.09 -4.02
N ASN A 68 14.90 -0.16 -3.82
CA ASN A 68 15.24 0.55 -2.59
C ASN A 68 16.56 0.13 -1.88
N THR A 69 17.70 0.44 -2.50
CA THR A 69 18.87 0.89 -1.73
C THR A 69 19.06 2.38 -1.98
N ARG A 70 18.46 3.24 -1.13
CA ARG A 70 19.11 4.53 -0.87
C ARG A 70 20.43 4.20 -0.17
N LYS A 71 21.52 4.07 -0.93
CA LYS A 71 22.84 4.30 -0.35
C LYS A 71 22.84 5.77 0.08
N ALA A 72 22.73 6.00 1.39
CA ALA A 72 23.16 7.24 1.98
C ALA A 72 24.63 7.40 1.58
N HIS A 73 24.91 8.31 0.65
CA HIS A 73 26.25 8.83 0.48
C HIS A 73 26.49 9.81 1.62
N SER A 74 27.06 9.27 2.69
CA SER A 74 27.77 10.04 3.71
C SER A 74 29.19 10.30 3.20
N ALA A 75 29.58 11.58 3.28
CA ALA A 75 30.91 12.18 3.00
C ALA A 75 31.37 12.22 1.54
#